data_AF-A0A4Z0MB75-F1
#
_entry.id   AF-A0A4Z0MB75-F1
#
_cell.length_a   1.000
_cell.length_b   1.000
_cell.length_c   1.000
_cell.angle_alpha   90.00
_cell.angle_beta   90.00
_cell.angle_gamma   90.00
#
_symmetry.space_group_name_H-M   'P 1'
#
loop_
_entity.id
_entity.type
_entity.pdbx_description
1 polymer ?
#
loop_
_entity_poly.entity_id
_entity_poly.type
_entity_poly.pdbx_seq_one_letter_code
_entity_poly.pdbx_strand_id
1 'polypeptide(L)'
;MQPSDFLTILSLALAVWAIIPSKERRFVLLFFSVFELVLFASALLVIHYLMVFDWLTENWFPGLSVFVFSKGIPSKSWAYILALVAIVYPIVKVNFSFFAKSRLPDLISLYETYLKEGELDLLSNFIAKYHIDDIERFKRGESEVPEKSGKDIVLRRRTAADVAYEKLVSPKRLLFASWVYGNILRNEAFVRGAANKYPELFAKAFKGMHTKEAADQDFAKLFTGELFIHKNKSFIEELKNVNNSNSSLVDIQEQYDIPILAGLLSHTKAAEANYVWYSVGNEAVKSLKHDSNQREFLLQEYDSDLEPEMWGKKIYIAIVYFNYMVRETIYRDNGYHMWLFYYDRFVALLVEFLPQENTYEPRLEYPSFAHKMIYEQFSNMTDWLALARDQENDHRVIDTIRCLGKCIYLLCQASDDKILPRFRRSMLDMVLNAYFKFSDYPDNPASITATKWFEKMFTFPKGTDFGLREVTDEYLAALQDAWNHFDKVPFQYHGTGEAIERFRDKVLSPLGLEA
;
A
#
# COMPACT_ATOMS: atom_id res chain seq x y z
N MET A 1 34.08 30.66 -39.25
CA MET A 1 33.08 31.30 -38.39
C MET A 1 33.43 32.78 -38.28
N GLN A 2 32.54 33.66 -38.74
CA GLN A 2 32.65 35.09 -38.47
C GLN A 2 32.12 35.39 -37.05
N PRO A 3 32.49 36.53 -36.44
CA PRO A 3 31.93 36.97 -35.16
C PRO A 3 30.39 36.97 -35.12
N SER A 4 29.74 37.33 -36.23
CA SER A 4 28.27 37.29 -36.38
C SER A 4 27.67 35.88 -36.22
N ASP A 5 28.33 34.87 -36.76
CA ASP A 5 27.86 33.49 -36.72
C ASP A 5 27.95 32.93 -35.29
N PHE A 6 29.04 33.26 -34.58
CA PHE A 6 29.21 32.89 -33.18
C PHE A 6 28.17 33.55 -32.28
N LEU A 7 27.92 34.85 -32.48
CA LEU A 7 26.87 35.57 -31.74
C LEU A 7 25.50 34.94 -31.97
N THR A 8 25.19 34.54 -33.20
CA THR A 8 23.94 33.83 -33.53
C THR A 8 23.80 32.52 -32.75
N ILE A 9 24.87 31.72 -32.73
CA ILE A 9 24.94 30.45 -32.01
C ILE A 9 24.79 30.65 -30.49
N LEU A 10 25.46 31.66 -29.93
CA LEU A 10 25.36 32.01 -28.50
C LEU A 10 23.96 32.52 -28.14
N SER A 11 23.35 33.35 -29.00
CA SER A 11 21.98 33.84 -28.83
C SER A 11 20.98 32.70 -28.83
N LEU A 12 21.15 31.68 -29.68
CA LEU A 12 20.29 30.48 -29.67
C LEU A 12 20.43 29.70 -28.36
N ALA A 13 21.67 29.49 -27.88
CA ALA A 13 21.90 28.81 -26.61
C ALA A 13 21.28 29.56 -25.42
N LEU A 14 21.40 30.89 -25.39
CA LEU A 14 20.78 31.74 -24.38
C LEU A 14 19.25 31.72 -24.48
N ALA A 15 18.68 31.67 -25.69
CA ALA A 15 17.24 31.55 -25.90
C ALA A 15 16.71 30.22 -25.34
N VAL A 16 17.37 29.09 -25.61
CA VAL A 16 17.02 27.79 -25.04
C VAL A 16 17.10 27.82 -23.51
N TRP A 17 18.15 28.41 -22.95
CA TRP A 17 18.28 28.57 -21.50
C TRP A 17 17.20 29.47 -20.88
N ALA A 18 16.81 30.52 -21.59
CA ALA A 18 15.77 31.46 -21.14
C ALA A 18 14.37 30.83 -21.09
N ILE A 19 14.07 29.89 -22.00
CA ILE A 19 12.81 29.14 -22.04
C ILE A 19 12.63 28.26 -20.80
N ILE A 20 13.71 27.75 -20.21
CA ILE A 20 13.64 26.91 -19.01
C ILE A 20 13.16 27.77 -17.82
N PRO A 21 12.09 27.36 -17.11
CA PRO A 21 11.59 28.07 -15.95
C PRO A 21 12.69 28.32 -14.91
N SER A 22 12.68 29.50 -14.29
CA SER A 22 13.74 29.91 -13.35
C SER A 22 13.97 28.89 -12.23
N LYS A 23 12.88 28.27 -11.74
CA LYS A 23 12.91 27.22 -10.71
C LYS A 23 13.59 25.93 -11.17
N GLU A 24 13.52 25.60 -12.46
CA GLU A 24 14.06 24.36 -13.04
C GLU A 24 15.50 24.50 -13.54
N ARG A 25 16.01 25.73 -13.75
CA ARG A 25 17.39 25.97 -14.21
C ARG A 25 18.43 25.32 -13.29
N ARG A 26 18.22 25.41 -11.98
CA ARG A 26 19.12 24.76 -10.99
C ARG A 26 19.10 23.24 -11.13
N PHE A 27 17.92 22.66 -11.40
CA PHE A 27 17.77 21.23 -11.61
C PHE A 27 18.57 20.74 -12.83
N VAL A 28 18.52 21.47 -13.95
CA VAL A 28 19.28 21.13 -15.17
C VAL A 28 20.80 21.12 -14.93
N LEU A 29 21.31 22.01 -14.08
CA LEU A 29 22.73 22.05 -13.74
C LEU A 29 23.22 20.80 -13.00
N LEU A 30 22.33 20.03 -12.36
CA LEU A 30 22.69 18.81 -11.62
C LEU A 30 23.16 17.67 -12.54
N PHE A 31 22.88 17.75 -13.84
CA PHE A 31 23.39 16.81 -14.84
C PHE A 31 24.90 16.98 -15.11
N PHE A 32 25.46 18.14 -14.76
CA PHE A 32 26.84 18.50 -15.05
C PHE A 32 27.69 18.54 -13.78
N SER A 33 28.84 17.88 -13.83
CA SER A 33 29.86 18.01 -12.78
C SER A 33 30.48 19.41 -12.81
N VAL A 34 31.06 19.83 -11.69
CA VAL A 34 31.80 21.12 -11.62
C VAL A 34 32.92 21.15 -12.67
N PHE A 35 33.61 20.03 -12.87
CA PHE A 35 34.66 19.89 -13.87
C PHE A 35 34.12 20.15 -15.30
N GLU A 36 32.96 19.60 -15.64
CA GLU A 36 32.36 19.82 -16.96
C GLU A 36 31.92 21.27 -17.15
N LEU A 37 31.38 21.92 -16.12
CA LEU A 37 31.05 23.34 -16.19
C LEU A 37 32.30 24.20 -16.43
N VAL A 38 33.42 23.88 -15.77
CA VAL A 38 34.72 24.51 -16.02
C VAL A 38 35.22 24.22 -17.44
N LEU A 39 35.01 23.00 -17.94
CA LEU A 39 35.37 22.62 -19.31
C LEU A 39 34.54 23.38 -20.36
N PHE A 40 33.25 23.62 -20.13
CA PHE A 40 32.46 24.47 -21.01
C PHE A 40 32.95 25.92 -20.98
N ALA A 41 33.28 26.45 -19.80
CA ALA A 41 33.82 27.80 -19.68
C ALA A 41 35.19 27.94 -20.39
N SER A 42 36.07 26.94 -20.25
CA SER A 42 37.36 26.92 -20.95
C SER A 42 37.20 26.72 -22.46
N ALA A 43 36.25 25.88 -22.89
CA ALA A 43 35.93 25.70 -24.31
C ALA A 43 35.48 27.02 -24.95
N LEU A 44 34.69 27.84 -24.26
CA LEU A 44 34.32 29.17 -24.74
C LEU A 44 35.54 30.06 -24.95
N LEU A 45 36.51 30.05 -24.03
CA LEU A 45 37.77 30.80 -24.19
C LEU A 45 38.60 30.28 -25.37
N VAL A 46 38.67 28.95 -25.54
CA VAL A 46 39.37 28.33 -26.67
C VAL A 46 38.70 28.69 -28.01
N ILE A 47 37.36 28.71 -28.07
CA ILE A 47 36.63 29.14 -29.27
C ILE A 47 37.00 30.58 -29.62
N HIS A 48 37.00 31.50 -28.64
CA HIS A 48 37.40 32.89 -28.88
C HIS A 48 38.86 33.01 -29.33
N TYR A 49 39.77 32.27 -28.69
CA TYR A 49 41.17 32.22 -29.10
C TYR A 49 41.32 31.75 -30.56
N LEU A 50 40.63 30.69 -30.96
CA LEU A 50 40.65 30.16 -32.32
C LEU A 50 40.05 31.13 -33.35
N MET A 51 39.06 31.94 -32.98
CA MET A 51 38.49 32.95 -33.87
C MET A 51 39.45 34.09 -34.18
N VAL A 52 40.32 34.44 -33.22
CA VAL A 52 41.29 35.55 -33.33
C VAL A 52 42.70 35.03 -33.65
N PHE A 53 42.88 33.71 -33.77
CA PHE A 53 44.19 33.05 -33.94
C PHE A 53 44.99 33.61 -35.12
N ASP A 54 44.36 33.73 -36.30
CA ASP A 54 45.02 34.24 -37.50
C ASP A 54 45.55 35.67 -37.26
N TRP A 55 44.73 36.54 -36.68
CA TRP A 55 45.12 37.91 -36.33
C TRP A 55 46.24 37.95 -35.28
N LEU A 56 46.19 37.10 -34.26
CA LEU A 56 47.22 37.00 -33.22
C LEU A 56 48.56 36.58 -33.81
N THR A 57 48.56 35.61 -34.73
CA THR A 57 49.78 35.14 -35.39
C THR A 57 50.39 36.19 -36.32
N GLU A 58 49.56 37.00 -37.00
CA GLU A 58 50.01 38.03 -37.92
C GLU A 58 50.52 39.29 -37.21
N ASN A 59 49.92 39.67 -36.07
CA ASN A 59 50.13 41.00 -35.47
C ASN A 59 50.89 41.00 -34.14
N TRP A 60 50.72 39.97 -33.30
CA TRP A 60 51.16 40.06 -31.89
C TRP A 60 52.18 38.99 -31.51
N PHE A 61 52.00 37.75 -31.96
CA PHE A 61 52.87 36.63 -31.60
C PHE A 61 53.16 35.72 -32.81
N PRO A 62 54.09 36.12 -33.70
CA PRO A 62 54.49 35.32 -34.88
C PRO A 62 55.01 33.91 -34.54
N GLY A 63 55.53 33.72 -33.32
CA GLY A 63 55.98 32.41 -32.83
C GLY A 63 54.86 31.36 -32.68
N LEU A 64 53.57 31.77 -32.71
CA LEU A 64 52.43 30.85 -32.74
C LEU A 64 52.29 30.10 -34.07
N SER A 65 53.00 30.51 -35.12
CA SER A 65 53.05 29.82 -36.43
C SER A 65 53.52 28.36 -36.34
N VAL A 66 54.21 27.97 -35.26
CA VAL A 66 54.59 26.57 -34.97
C VAL A 66 53.37 25.65 -34.85
N PHE A 67 52.20 26.20 -34.50
CA PHE A 67 50.94 25.45 -34.38
C PHE A 67 50.13 25.41 -35.70
N VAL A 68 50.66 25.97 -36.80
CA VAL A 68 50.02 25.95 -38.11
C VAL A 68 50.54 24.78 -38.94
N PHE A 69 49.64 23.88 -39.33
CA PHE A 69 49.96 22.71 -40.15
C PHE A 69 49.42 22.89 -41.56
N SER A 70 50.26 22.68 -42.58
CA SER A 70 49.92 22.90 -44.00
C SER A 70 48.78 22.02 -44.54
N LYS A 71 48.47 20.90 -43.87
CA LYS A 71 47.33 20.02 -44.17
C LYS A 71 46.29 19.98 -43.03
N GLY A 72 46.34 20.95 -42.12
CA GLY A 72 45.44 21.03 -40.96
C GLY A 72 44.08 21.63 -41.29
N ILE A 73 43.11 21.39 -40.41
CA ILE A 73 41.80 22.07 -40.46
C ILE A 73 41.99 23.53 -40.00
N PRO A 74 41.39 24.52 -40.69
CA PRO A 74 41.50 25.93 -40.30
C PRO A 74 41.01 26.21 -38.87
N SER A 75 41.66 27.15 -38.18
CA SER A 75 41.33 27.65 -36.85
C SER A 75 39.82 27.99 -36.70
N LYS A 76 39.29 28.71 -37.69
CA LYS A 76 37.87 29.11 -37.78
C LYS A 76 36.89 27.95 -37.95
N SER A 77 37.31 26.83 -38.54
CA SER A 77 36.50 25.62 -38.68
C SER A 77 36.49 24.84 -37.38
N TRP A 78 37.63 24.75 -36.67
CA TRP A 78 37.69 24.21 -35.32
C TRP A 78 36.82 24.98 -34.33
N ALA A 79 36.85 26.32 -34.38
CA ALA A 79 35.99 27.16 -33.55
C ALA A 79 34.50 26.85 -33.75
N TYR A 80 34.07 26.62 -35.00
CA TYR A 80 32.69 26.23 -35.32
C TYR A 80 32.33 24.84 -34.79
N ILE A 81 33.18 23.84 -35.01
CA ILE A 81 32.94 22.46 -34.53
C ILE A 81 32.84 22.45 -33.00
N LEU A 82 33.76 23.12 -32.31
CA LEU A 82 33.74 23.23 -30.85
C LEU A 82 32.49 23.96 -30.35
N ALA A 83 32.06 25.02 -31.01
CA ALA A 83 30.82 25.74 -30.67
C ALA A 83 29.59 24.85 -30.84
N LEU A 84 29.51 24.06 -31.92
CA LEU A 84 28.42 23.11 -32.14
C LEU A 84 28.39 22.03 -31.05
N VAL A 85 29.56 21.44 -30.74
CA VAL A 85 29.69 20.45 -29.65
C VAL A 85 29.27 21.06 -28.31
N ALA A 86 29.69 22.29 -28.01
CA ALA A 86 29.36 22.97 -26.75
C ALA A 86 27.84 23.18 -26.55
N ILE A 87 27.05 23.22 -27.62
CA ILE A 87 25.58 23.35 -27.55
C ILE A 87 24.87 22.00 -27.59
N VAL A 88 25.28 21.12 -28.49
CA VAL A 88 24.62 19.83 -28.67
C VAL A 88 24.87 18.90 -27.47
N TYR A 89 26.08 18.90 -26.92
CA TYR A 89 26.44 18.01 -25.82
C TYR A 89 25.58 18.21 -24.55
N PRO A 90 25.34 19.44 -24.06
CA PRO A 90 24.39 19.66 -22.95
C PRO A 90 23.00 19.09 -23.19
N ILE A 91 22.45 19.31 -24.40
CA ILE A 91 21.11 18.85 -24.77
C ILE A 91 21.04 17.32 -24.77
N VAL A 92 22.01 16.66 -25.41
CA VAL A 92 22.12 15.20 -25.41
C VAL A 92 22.28 14.67 -23.99
N LYS A 93 23.12 15.32 -23.18
CA LYS A 93 23.37 14.88 -21.80
C LYS A 93 22.12 14.97 -20.92
N VAL A 94 21.37 16.07 -20.97
CA VAL A 94 20.16 16.23 -20.15
C VAL A 94 19.08 15.22 -20.56
N ASN A 95 18.98 14.90 -21.85
CA ASN A 95 17.96 13.96 -22.34
C ASN A 95 18.32 12.48 -22.15
N PHE A 96 19.60 12.12 -22.21
CA PHE A 96 20.03 10.71 -22.26
C PHE A 96 20.97 10.28 -21.12
N SER A 97 21.46 11.20 -20.28
CA SER A 97 22.31 10.88 -19.12
C SER A 97 21.54 11.03 -17.80
N PHE A 98 22.21 10.64 -16.73
CA PHE A 98 21.77 10.85 -15.35
C PHE A 98 22.64 11.90 -14.64
N PHE A 99 22.18 12.38 -13.48
CA PHE A 99 22.86 13.37 -12.64
C PHE A 99 24.34 13.03 -12.37
N ALA A 100 25.17 14.06 -12.19
CA ALA A 100 26.57 13.87 -11.82
C ALA A 100 26.67 13.42 -10.35
N LYS A 101 27.51 12.42 -10.04
CA LYS A 101 27.62 11.86 -8.67
C LYS A 101 28.00 12.93 -7.63
N SER A 102 28.84 13.89 -8.00
CA SER A 102 29.25 15.01 -7.15
C SER A 102 28.11 15.97 -6.80
N ARG A 103 26.99 15.93 -7.54
CA ARG A 103 25.82 16.81 -7.38
C ARG A 103 24.73 16.22 -6.49
N LEU A 104 24.96 15.05 -5.89
CA LEU A 104 23.99 14.44 -4.99
C LEU A 104 23.59 15.36 -3.81
N PRO A 105 24.52 16.03 -3.09
CA PRO A 105 24.14 16.94 -2.02
C PRO A 105 23.31 18.13 -2.52
N ASP A 106 23.68 18.69 -3.68
CA ASP A 106 22.97 19.80 -4.31
C ASP A 106 21.54 19.40 -4.71
N LEU A 107 21.35 18.16 -5.22
CA LEU A 107 20.03 17.63 -5.58
C LEU A 107 19.13 17.48 -4.35
N ILE A 108 19.65 16.90 -3.26
CA ILE A 108 18.87 16.75 -2.03
C ILE A 108 18.50 18.11 -1.45
N SER A 109 19.44 19.05 -1.38
CA SER A 109 19.18 20.43 -0.92
C SER A 109 18.14 21.15 -1.79
N LEU A 110 18.17 20.94 -3.11
CA LEU A 110 17.17 21.48 -4.03
C LEU A 110 15.78 20.89 -3.75
N TYR A 111 15.67 19.57 -3.59
CA TYR A 111 14.39 18.92 -3.29
C TYR A 111 13.83 19.31 -1.92
N GLU A 112 14.68 19.45 -0.91
CA GLU A 112 14.28 19.99 0.40
C GLU A 112 13.79 21.45 0.28
N THR A 113 14.37 22.24 -0.62
CA THR A 113 13.92 23.60 -0.89
C THR A 113 12.54 23.60 -1.52
N TYR A 114 12.31 22.77 -2.55
CA TYR A 114 10.98 22.61 -3.15
C TYR A 114 9.93 22.14 -2.13
N LEU A 115 10.32 21.23 -1.23
CA LEU A 115 9.45 20.79 -0.15
C LEU A 115 9.08 21.94 0.80
N LYS A 116 10.07 22.76 1.22
CA LYS A 116 9.84 23.92 2.09
C LYS A 116 9.01 25.02 1.41
N GLU A 117 9.18 25.20 0.11
CA GLU A 117 8.43 26.17 -0.69
C GLU A 117 7.03 25.68 -1.09
N GLY A 118 6.69 24.41 -0.82
CA GLY A 118 5.39 23.82 -1.19
C GLY A 118 5.25 23.45 -2.66
N GLU A 119 6.36 23.35 -3.41
CA GLU A 119 6.42 23.00 -4.83
C GLU A 119 6.28 21.48 -5.05
N LEU A 120 5.25 20.89 -4.44
CA LEU A 120 5.06 19.44 -4.37
C LEU A 120 4.81 18.80 -5.73
N ASP A 121 4.16 19.52 -6.64
CA ASP A 121 3.90 19.04 -8.01
C ASP A 121 5.18 18.88 -8.80
N LEU A 122 6.04 19.90 -8.76
CA LEU A 122 7.33 19.87 -9.43
C LEU A 122 8.21 18.76 -8.85
N LEU A 123 8.25 18.65 -7.52
CA LEU A 123 9.02 17.62 -6.83
C LEU A 123 8.52 16.21 -7.17
N SER A 124 7.20 15.98 -7.15
CA SER A 124 6.59 14.70 -7.50
C SER A 124 6.90 14.31 -8.95
N ASN A 125 6.84 15.26 -9.88
CA ASN A 125 7.19 15.04 -11.27
C ASN A 125 8.67 14.65 -11.45
N PHE A 126 9.59 15.28 -10.73
CA PHE A 126 11.01 14.92 -10.80
C PHE A 126 11.28 13.55 -10.16
N ILE A 127 10.64 13.22 -9.04
CA ILE A 127 10.76 11.89 -8.42
C ILE A 127 10.20 10.82 -9.36
N ALA A 128 9.00 11.03 -9.91
CA ALA A 128 8.37 10.11 -10.85
C ALA A 128 9.24 9.89 -12.09
N LYS A 129 9.80 10.96 -12.67
CA LYS A 129 10.57 10.88 -13.92
C LYS A 129 11.96 10.26 -13.74
N TYR A 130 12.67 10.60 -12.65
CA TYR A 130 14.10 10.29 -12.54
C TYR A 130 14.46 9.29 -11.44
N HIS A 131 13.57 9.04 -10.47
CA HIS A 131 13.95 8.30 -9.28
C HIS A 131 13.06 7.09 -8.98
N ILE A 132 11.78 7.11 -9.30
CA ILE A 132 10.86 6.11 -8.74
C ILE A 132 11.18 4.66 -9.15
N ASP A 133 11.56 4.43 -10.41
CA ASP A 133 12.02 3.11 -10.89
C ASP A 133 13.28 2.64 -10.16
N ASP A 134 14.19 3.57 -9.88
CA ASP A 134 15.43 3.27 -9.16
C ASP A 134 15.17 3.06 -7.66
N ILE A 135 14.15 3.72 -7.10
CA ILE A 135 13.67 3.53 -5.71
C ILE A 135 13.05 2.15 -5.56
N GLU A 136 12.16 1.74 -6.47
CA GLU A 136 11.59 0.39 -6.48
C GLU A 136 12.71 -0.67 -6.52
N ARG A 137 13.68 -0.49 -7.42
CA ARG A 137 14.86 -1.38 -7.53
C ARG A 137 15.72 -1.36 -6.28
N PHE A 138 15.93 -0.19 -5.68
CA PHE A 138 16.69 -0.06 -4.44
C PHE A 138 16.01 -0.81 -3.29
N LYS A 139 14.70 -0.61 -3.08
CA LYS A 139 13.92 -1.32 -2.06
C LYS A 139 13.91 -2.83 -2.28
N ARG A 140 13.84 -3.27 -3.54
CA ARG A 140 13.93 -4.70 -3.87
C ARG A 140 15.30 -5.27 -3.56
N GLY A 141 16.37 -4.53 -3.85
CA GLY A 141 17.73 -4.96 -3.51
C GLY A 141 18.03 -4.89 -2.01
N GLU A 142 17.36 -4.01 -1.27
CA GLU A 142 17.47 -3.92 0.19
C GLU A 142 16.96 -5.19 0.88
N SER A 143 15.95 -5.86 0.30
CA SER A 143 15.49 -7.17 0.75
C SER A 143 16.57 -8.28 0.73
N GLU A 144 17.64 -8.10 -0.04
CA GLU A 144 18.75 -9.06 -0.14
C GLU A 144 19.92 -8.71 0.81
N VAL A 145 19.86 -7.56 1.49
CA VAL A 145 20.91 -7.12 2.41
C VAL A 145 20.79 -7.90 3.72
N PRO A 146 21.87 -8.56 4.20
CA PRO A 146 21.84 -9.28 5.46
C PRO A 146 21.49 -8.37 6.64
N GLU A 147 20.74 -8.88 7.60
CA GLU A 147 20.43 -8.14 8.81
C GLU A 147 21.68 -7.94 9.68
N LYS A 148 21.83 -6.75 10.26
CA LYS A 148 22.89 -6.50 11.24
C LYS A 148 22.49 -7.07 12.59
N SER A 149 23.40 -7.84 13.21
CA SER A 149 23.17 -8.28 14.58
C SER A 149 23.17 -7.09 15.55
N GLY A 150 22.33 -7.14 16.59
CA GLY A 150 22.28 -6.10 17.62
C GLY A 150 23.62 -5.84 18.30
N LYS A 151 24.47 -6.86 18.43
CA LYS A 151 25.84 -6.72 18.95
C LYS A 151 26.73 -5.93 18.01
N ASP A 152 26.61 -6.12 16.71
CA ASP A 152 27.43 -5.41 15.71
C ASP A 152 27.08 -3.92 15.62
N ILE A 153 25.79 -3.59 15.79
CA ILE A 153 25.31 -2.21 15.88
C ILE A 153 25.95 -1.50 17.08
N VAL A 154 25.93 -2.14 18.26
CA VAL A 154 26.53 -1.59 19.49
C VAL A 154 28.04 -1.42 19.35
N LEU A 155 28.71 -2.38 18.72
CA LEU A 155 30.16 -2.37 18.53
C LEU A 155 30.63 -1.53 17.33
N ARG A 156 29.71 -0.94 16.55
CA ARG A 156 29.98 -0.15 15.33
C ARG A 156 30.98 -0.79 14.38
N ARG A 157 30.92 -2.11 14.24
CA ARG A 157 31.83 -2.85 13.36
C ARG A 157 31.33 -2.80 11.92
N ARG A 158 32.27 -2.81 10.97
CA ARG A 158 31.94 -3.05 9.57
C ARG A 158 31.51 -4.51 9.43
N THR A 159 30.30 -4.73 8.94
CA THR A 159 29.65 -6.04 8.83
C THR A 159 29.48 -6.49 7.38
N ALA A 160 29.08 -7.74 7.18
CA ALA A 160 28.65 -8.22 5.88
C ALA A 160 27.46 -7.41 5.32
N ALA A 161 26.58 -6.91 6.19
CA ALA A 161 25.48 -6.03 5.82
C ALA A 161 25.97 -4.68 5.28
N ASP A 162 27.00 -4.07 5.89
CA ASP A 162 27.60 -2.82 5.39
C ASP A 162 28.18 -3.01 3.99
N VAL A 163 28.92 -4.11 3.78
CA VAL A 163 29.52 -4.44 2.49
C VAL A 163 28.43 -4.71 1.44
N ALA A 164 27.37 -5.43 1.81
CA ALA A 164 26.23 -5.69 0.93
C ALA A 164 25.50 -4.40 0.56
N TYR A 165 25.25 -3.52 1.53
CA TYR A 165 24.63 -2.21 1.28
C TYR A 165 25.50 -1.33 0.39
N GLU A 166 26.80 -1.22 0.65
CA GLU A 166 27.75 -0.48 -0.19
C GLU A 166 27.75 -1.00 -1.64
N LYS A 167 27.67 -2.33 -1.82
CA LYS A 167 27.56 -2.95 -3.13
C LYS A 167 26.23 -2.61 -3.81
N LEU A 168 25.13 -2.64 -3.07
CA LEU A 168 23.79 -2.27 -3.56
C LEU A 168 23.73 -0.82 -4.05
N VAL A 169 24.30 0.12 -3.30
CA VAL A 169 24.30 1.55 -3.67
C VAL A 169 25.51 1.98 -4.50
N SER A 170 26.40 1.06 -4.87
CA SER A 170 27.55 1.35 -5.74
C SER A 170 27.14 1.95 -7.10
N PRO A 171 26.09 1.43 -7.78
CA PRO A 171 25.55 2.07 -8.98
C PRO A 171 25.02 3.47 -8.68
N LYS A 172 25.47 4.46 -9.47
CA LYS A 172 25.13 5.88 -9.29
C LYS A 172 23.62 6.13 -9.15
N ARG A 173 22.78 5.45 -9.93
CA ARG A 173 21.32 5.63 -9.88
C ARG A 173 20.71 5.15 -8.55
N LEU A 174 21.16 3.99 -8.05
CA LEU A 174 20.70 3.44 -6.78
C LEU A 174 21.18 4.25 -5.58
N LEU A 175 22.36 4.86 -5.67
CA LEU A 175 22.81 5.84 -4.67
C LEU A 175 21.86 7.04 -4.59
N PHE A 176 21.46 7.63 -5.73
CA PHE A 176 20.50 8.73 -5.72
C PHE A 176 19.14 8.28 -5.19
N ALA A 177 18.69 7.09 -5.60
CA ALA A 177 17.43 6.52 -5.14
C ALA A 177 17.38 6.35 -3.62
N SER A 178 18.43 5.79 -3.00
CA SER A 178 18.46 5.59 -1.55
C SER A 178 18.41 6.91 -0.78
N TRP A 179 19.08 7.95 -1.28
CA TRP A 179 19.06 9.28 -0.68
C TRP A 179 17.72 10.00 -0.88
N VAL A 180 17.14 9.95 -2.08
CA VAL A 180 15.82 10.56 -2.36
C VAL A 180 14.74 9.85 -1.55
N TYR A 181 14.79 8.51 -1.47
CA TYR A 181 13.90 7.74 -0.61
C TYR A 181 14.02 8.17 0.86
N GLY A 182 15.24 8.18 1.40
CA GLY A 182 15.50 8.45 2.81
C GLY A 182 15.21 9.88 3.28
N ASN A 183 15.47 10.88 2.43
CA ASN A 183 15.37 12.30 2.82
C ASN A 183 14.09 12.98 2.34
N ILE A 184 13.53 12.52 1.21
CA ILE A 184 12.43 13.22 0.53
C ILE A 184 11.16 12.37 0.53
N LEU A 185 11.21 11.14 0.00
CA LEU A 185 10.01 10.34 -0.19
C LEU A 185 9.32 9.98 1.14
N ARG A 186 10.11 9.64 2.16
CA ARG A 186 9.64 9.35 3.51
C ARG A 186 9.34 10.58 4.34
N ASN A 187 9.64 11.78 3.84
CA ASN A 187 9.42 13.00 4.61
C ASN A 187 7.93 13.20 4.89
N GLU A 188 7.58 13.40 6.16
CA GLU A 188 6.18 13.53 6.57
C GLU A 188 5.44 14.64 5.81
N ALA A 189 6.05 15.81 5.65
CA ALA A 189 5.43 16.92 4.93
C ALA A 189 5.20 16.58 3.45
N PHE A 190 6.10 15.81 2.84
CA PHE A 190 5.93 15.36 1.46
C PHE A 190 4.80 14.36 1.34
N VAL A 191 4.75 13.34 2.21
CA VAL A 191 3.69 12.33 2.19
C VAL A 191 2.33 12.98 2.39
N ARG A 192 2.17 13.83 3.43
CA ARG A 192 0.89 14.52 3.70
C ARG A 192 0.43 15.40 2.54
N GLY A 193 1.36 16.07 1.86
CA GLY A 193 1.04 16.96 0.76
C GLY A 193 0.84 16.27 -0.59
N ALA A 194 1.49 15.12 -0.83
CA ALA A 194 1.54 14.48 -2.14
C ALA A 194 0.77 13.15 -2.23
N ALA A 195 0.56 12.41 -1.12
CA ALA A 195 -0.06 11.07 -1.14
C ALA A 195 -1.43 11.06 -1.81
N ASN A 196 -2.26 12.07 -1.54
CA ASN A 196 -3.60 12.14 -2.11
C ASN A 196 -3.64 12.56 -3.59
N LYS A 197 -2.58 13.20 -4.10
CA LYS A 197 -2.50 13.68 -5.49
C LYS A 197 -1.73 12.72 -6.39
N TYR A 198 -0.71 12.06 -5.86
CA TYR A 198 0.19 11.16 -6.58
C TYR A 198 0.33 9.80 -5.86
N PRO A 199 -0.77 9.09 -5.54
CA PRO A 199 -0.71 7.86 -4.75
C PRO A 199 0.13 6.76 -5.42
N GLU A 200 0.11 6.67 -6.75
CA GLU A 200 0.87 5.71 -7.55
C GLU A 200 2.40 5.83 -7.35
N LEU A 201 2.89 7.05 -7.11
CA LEU A 201 4.30 7.30 -6.85
C LEU A 201 4.74 6.59 -5.57
N PHE A 202 3.91 6.59 -4.53
CA PHE A 202 4.18 5.88 -3.28
C PHE A 202 3.97 4.37 -3.44
N ALA A 203 2.89 3.98 -4.12
CA ALA A 203 2.58 2.58 -4.42
C ALA A 203 3.75 1.85 -5.11
N LYS A 204 4.42 2.52 -6.04
CA LYS A 204 5.59 1.97 -6.74
C LYS A 204 6.80 1.76 -5.83
N ALA A 205 6.98 2.60 -4.81
CA ALA A 205 8.02 2.37 -3.80
C ALA A 205 7.68 1.15 -2.93
N PHE A 206 6.40 0.99 -2.51
CA PHE A 206 5.95 -0.18 -1.74
C PHE A 206 6.04 -1.47 -2.53
N LYS A 207 5.79 -1.43 -3.85
CA LYS A 207 6.00 -2.57 -4.75
C LYS A 207 7.43 -3.14 -4.68
N GLY A 208 8.42 -2.29 -4.44
CA GLY A 208 9.80 -2.74 -4.24
C GLY A 208 10.06 -3.42 -2.88
N MET A 209 9.15 -3.36 -1.92
CA MET A 209 9.32 -3.96 -0.59
C MET A 209 8.84 -5.41 -0.59
N HIS A 210 9.73 -6.35 -0.87
CA HIS A 210 9.35 -7.77 -0.98
C HIS A 210 9.40 -8.51 0.37
N THR A 211 10.22 -8.03 1.32
CA THR A 211 10.52 -8.72 2.58
C THR A 211 10.31 -7.83 3.80
N LYS A 212 10.41 -8.41 5.00
CA LYS A 212 10.27 -7.67 6.26
C LYS A 212 11.39 -6.63 6.45
N GLU A 213 12.58 -6.92 5.92
CA GLU A 213 13.78 -6.08 6.05
C GLU A 213 13.68 -4.82 5.19
N ALA A 214 13.04 -4.92 4.03
CA ALA A 214 12.77 -3.76 3.17
C ALA A 214 11.53 -2.97 3.61
N ALA A 215 10.78 -3.43 4.61
CA ALA A 215 9.60 -2.74 5.09
C ALA A 215 9.96 -1.38 5.74
N ASP A 216 9.05 -0.43 5.65
CA ASP A 216 9.14 0.90 6.23
C ASP A 216 7.81 1.28 6.88
N GLN A 217 7.66 0.81 8.12
CA GLN A 217 6.41 0.87 8.86
C GLN A 217 5.85 2.30 8.98
N ASP A 218 6.68 3.27 9.33
CA ASP A 218 6.20 4.64 9.57
C ASP A 218 5.76 5.31 8.27
N PHE A 219 6.49 5.05 7.18
CA PHE A 219 6.14 5.51 5.85
C PHE A 219 4.82 4.90 5.36
N ALA A 220 4.65 3.58 5.49
CA ALA A 220 3.43 2.89 5.10
C ALA A 220 2.20 3.32 5.93
N LYS A 221 2.37 3.45 7.26
CA LYS A 221 1.31 3.94 8.16
C LYS A 221 0.87 5.36 7.81
N LEU A 222 1.83 6.26 7.54
CA LEU A 222 1.50 7.63 7.18
C LEU A 222 0.76 7.67 5.83
N PHE A 223 1.27 6.99 4.81
CA PHE A 223 0.64 6.94 3.49
C PHE A 223 -0.78 6.38 3.53
N THR A 224 -0.97 5.19 4.11
CA THR A 224 -2.29 4.55 4.23
C THR A 224 -3.27 5.39 5.04
N GLY A 225 -2.80 6.06 6.10
CA GLY A 225 -3.59 7.00 6.88
C GLY A 225 -4.06 8.19 6.05
N GLU A 226 -3.17 8.82 5.29
CA GLU A 226 -3.50 9.96 4.43
C GLU A 226 -4.52 9.60 3.34
N LEU A 227 -4.38 8.43 2.70
CA LEU A 227 -5.37 8.00 1.70
C LEU A 227 -6.75 7.75 2.34
N PHE A 228 -6.78 7.08 3.48
CA PHE A 228 -8.02 6.68 4.14
C PHE A 228 -8.75 7.86 4.79
N ILE A 229 -8.02 8.75 5.48
CA ILE A 229 -8.59 9.94 6.14
C ILE A 229 -9.30 10.83 5.12
N HIS A 230 -8.67 11.03 3.96
CA HIS A 230 -9.15 11.89 2.89
C HIS A 230 -10.06 11.20 1.87
N LYS A 231 -10.34 9.89 2.05
CA LYS A 231 -11.17 9.09 1.13
C LYS A 231 -10.68 9.24 -0.31
N ASN A 232 -9.40 8.96 -0.51
CA ASN A 232 -8.74 9.12 -1.80
C ASN A 232 -9.51 8.39 -2.91
N LYS A 233 -9.80 9.10 -4.00
CA LYS A 233 -10.63 8.58 -5.10
C LYS A 233 -10.00 7.38 -5.79
N SER A 234 -8.72 7.43 -6.11
CA SER A 234 -8.01 6.32 -6.76
C SER A 234 -8.00 5.09 -5.87
N PHE A 235 -7.73 5.25 -4.58
CA PHE A 235 -7.78 4.15 -3.62
C PHE A 235 -9.18 3.51 -3.50
N ILE A 236 -10.24 4.33 -3.45
CA ILE A 236 -11.62 3.82 -3.40
C ILE A 236 -12.00 3.12 -4.71
N GLU A 237 -11.56 3.63 -5.85
CA GLU A 237 -11.84 3.03 -7.15
C GLU A 237 -11.15 1.66 -7.28
N GLU A 238 -9.89 1.54 -6.84
CA GLU A 238 -9.23 0.24 -6.75
C GLU A 238 -10.00 -0.73 -5.85
N LEU A 239 -10.49 -0.27 -4.69
CA LEU A 239 -11.31 -1.09 -3.79
C LEU A 239 -12.62 -1.54 -4.45
N LYS A 240 -13.29 -0.67 -5.22
CA LYS A 240 -14.50 -1.03 -5.98
C LYS A 240 -14.21 -2.09 -7.04
N ASN A 241 -13.10 -1.93 -7.77
CA ASN A 241 -12.70 -2.86 -8.82
C ASN A 241 -12.42 -4.26 -8.25
N VAL A 242 -11.76 -4.33 -7.09
CA VAL A 242 -11.50 -5.63 -6.46
C VAL A 242 -12.77 -6.22 -5.85
N ASN A 243 -13.70 -5.41 -5.30
CA ASN A 243 -14.87 -5.84 -4.51
C ASN A 243 -15.76 -6.90 -5.19
N ASN A 244 -15.75 -6.96 -6.52
CA ASN A 244 -16.57 -7.89 -7.30
C ASN A 244 -15.86 -9.22 -7.65
N SER A 245 -14.63 -9.42 -7.18
CA SER A 245 -13.79 -10.58 -7.51
C SER A 245 -13.35 -11.35 -6.27
N ASN A 246 -13.40 -12.68 -6.37
CA ASN A 246 -12.84 -13.61 -5.38
C ASN A 246 -11.36 -13.97 -5.64
N SER A 247 -10.76 -13.47 -6.72
CA SER A 247 -9.39 -13.79 -7.12
C SER A 247 -8.32 -13.09 -6.26
N SER A 248 -7.06 -13.49 -6.41
CA SER A 248 -5.95 -12.80 -5.75
C SER A 248 -5.67 -11.45 -6.43
N LEU A 249 -5.00 -10.52 -5.74
CA LEU A 249 -4.65 -9.22 -6.34
C LEU A 249 -3.75 -9.37 -7.56
N VAL A 250 -2.87 -10.38 -7.60
CA VAL A 250 -2.02 -10.66 -8.77
C VAL A 250 -2.86 -11.02 -9.99
N ASP A 251 -3.92 -11.82 -9.81
CA ASP A 251 -4.80 -12.20 -10.91
C ASP A 251 -5.66 -11.00 -11.35
N ILE A 252 -6.11 -10.18 -10.40
CA ILE A 252 -6.89 -8.96 -10.69
C ILE A 252 -6.05 -7.95 -11.48
N GLN A 253 -4.74 -7.86 -11.22
CA GLN A 253 -3.82 -7.00 -11.96
C GLN A 253 -3.73 -7.31 -13.46
N GLU A 254 -4.11 -8.51 -13.90
CA GLU A 254 -4.18 -8.84 -15.32
C GLU A 254 -5.30 -8.08 -16.05
N GLN A 255 -6.33 -7.65 -15.33
CA GLN A 255 -7.55 -7.05 -15.88
C GLN A 255 -7.73 -5.59 -15.48
N TYR A 256 -7.29 -5.22 -14.27
CA TYR A 256 -7.48 -3.90 -13.69
C TYR A 256 -6.16 -3.30 -13.23
N ASP A 257 -5.98 -1.99 -13.43
CA ASP A 257 -4.85 -1.26 -12.89
C ASP A 257 -5.13 -0.91 -11.42
N ILE A 258 -4.51 -1.67 -10.50
CA ILE A 258 -4.66 -1.54 -9.05
C ILE A 258 -3.30 -1.29 -8.34
N PRO A 259 -2.56 -0.24 -8.73
CA PRO A 259 -1.20 -0.02 -8.26
C PRO A 259 -1.11 0.16 -6.74
N ILE A 260 -2.06 0.84 -6.10
CA ILE A 260 -2.04 1.13 -4.66
C ILE A 260 -2.21 -0.16 -3.85
N LEU A 261 -3.28 -0.92 -4.11
CA LEU A 261 -3.56 -2.16 -3.39
C LEU A 261 -2.47 -3.20 -3.65
N ALA A 262 -2.05 -3.36 -4.91
CA ALA A 262 -1.00 -4.31 -5.22
C ALA A 262 0.35 -3.93 -4.62
N GLY A 263 0.72 -2.65 -4.64
CA GLY A 263 1.94 -2.16 -4.01
C GLY A 263 1.96 -2.39 -2.49
N LEU A 264 0.80 -2.27 -1.83
CA LEU A 264 0.68 -2.45 -0.38
C LEU A 264 0.58 -3.91 0.05
N LEU A 265 -0.11 -4.77 -0.72
CA LEU A 265 -0.62 -6.06 -0.24
C LEU A 265 -0.02 -7.29 -0.95
N SER A 266 0.52 -7.16 -2.17
CA SER A 266 1.01 -8.33 -2.94
C SER A 266 2.16 -9.07 -2.25
N HIS A 267 2.97 -8.33 -1.47
CA HIS A 267 4.08 -8.88 -0.69
C HIS A 267 3.70 -8.95 0.79
N THR A 268 2.99 -10.02 1.16
CA THR A 268 2.35 -10.14 2.47
C THR A 268 3.31 -10.01 3.66
N LYS A 269 4.53 -10.52 3.55
CA LYS A 269 5.57 -10.36 4.60
C LYS A 269 5.95 -8.90 4.82
N ALA A 270 6.12 -8.13 3.75
CA ALA A 270 6.41 -6.70 3.84
C ALA A 270 5.18 -5.92 4.34
N ALA A 271 3.98 -6.25 3.85
CA ALA A 271 2.72 -5.67 4.30
C ALA A 271 2.51 -5.85 5.81
N GLU A 272 2.88 -7.03 6.34
CA GLU A 272 2.93 -7.32 7.78
C GLU A 272 3.87 -6.38 8.53
N ALA A 273 5.14 -6.34 8.13
CA ALA A 273 6.13 -5.47 8.77
C ALA A 273 5.82 -3.97 8.61
N ASN A 274 5.04 -3.61 7.59
CA ASN A 274 4.56 -2.26 7.33
C ASN A 274 3.31 -1.87 8.15
N TYR A 275 2.62 -2.84 8.77
CA TYR A 275 1.38 -2.61 9.53
C TYR A 275 0.33 -1.84 8.68
N VAL A 276 0.15 -2.24 7.42
CA VAL A 276 -0.72 -1.56 6.44
C VAL A 276 -2.20 -1.49 6.86
N TRP A 277 -2.61 -2.25 7.87
CA TRP A 277 -3.95 -2.22 8.47
C TRP A 277 -4.12 -1.14 9.54
N TYR A 278 -3.03 -0.71 10.20
CA TYR A 278 -3.10 0.00 11.48
C TYR A 278 -3.79 1.35 11.35
N SER A 279 -3.38 2.15 10.37
CA SER A 279 -3.97 3.47 10.14
C SER A 279 -5.42 3.38 9.67
N VAL A 280 -5.72 2.44 8.77
CA VAL A 280 -7.09 2.20 8.26
C VAL A 280 -8.02 1.80 9.40
N GLY A 281 -7.66 0.78 10.18
CA GLY A 281 -8.50 0.29 11.26
C GLY A 281 -8.67 1.31 12.40
N ASN A 282 -7.60 2.01 12.81
CA ASN A 282 -7.72 3.03 13.86
C ASN A 282 -8.56 4.23 13.44
N GLU A 283 -8.38 4.71 12.21
CA GLU A 283 -9.19 5.80 11.70
C GLU A 283 -10.64 5.38 11.45
N ALA A 284 -10.91 4.10 11.13
CA ALA A 284 -12.26 3.55 11.07
C ALA A 284 -12.93 3.53 12.46
N VAL A 285 -12.23 3.04 13.49
CA VAL A 285 -12.68 3.08 14.90
C VAL A 285 -12.94 4.52 15.34
N LYS A 286 -12.03 5.45 15.02
CA LYS A 286 -12.18 6.87 15.36
C LYS A 286 -13.37 7.50 14.65
N SER A 287 -13.56 7.19 13.36
CA SER A 287 -14.71 7.66 12.58
C SER A 287 -16.01 7.11 13.16
N LEU A 288 -16.07 5.83 13.52
CA LEU A 288 -17.22 5.24 14.22
C LEU A 288 -17.56 6.00 15.50
N LYS A 289 -16.57 6.35 16.33
CA LYS A 289 -16.79 7.05 17.61
C LYS A 289 -17.15 8.53 17.49
N HIS A 290 -16.67 9.23 16.46
CA HIS A 290 -16.65 10.69 16.44
C HIS A 290 -17.25 11.34 15.19
N ASP A 291 -17.50 10.59 14.11
CA ASP A 291 -18.07 11.12 12.87
C ASP A 291 -19.61 11.04 12.91
N SER A 292 -20.26 12.18 13.18
CA SER A 292 -21.72 12.27 13.24
C SER A 292 -22.40 11.91 11.93
N ASN A 293 -21.82 12.27 10.78
CA ASN A 293 -22.40 12.00 9.45
C ASN A 293 -22.34 10.52 9.10
N GLN A 294 -21.31 9.81 9.57
CA GLN A 294 -21.28 8.35 9.47
C GLN A 294 -22.29 7.72 10.42
N ARG A 295 -22.36 8.20 11.67
CA ARG A 295 -23.29 7.67 12.66
C ARG A 295 -24.75 7.80 12.22
N GLU A 296 -25.14 8.98 11.73
CA GLU A 296 -26.50 9.23 11.24
C GLU A 296 -26.88 8.26 10.12
N PHE A 297 -26.00 8.10 9.12
CA PHE A 297 -26.22 7.16 8.03
C PHE A 297 -26.35 5.71 8.51
N LEU A 298 -25.51 5.27 9.45
CA LEU A 298 -25.56 3.91 9.97
C LEU A 298 -26.87 3.59 10.72
N LEU A 299 -27.53 4.61 11.27
CA LEU A 299 -28.79 4.49 11.99
C LEU A 299 -30.03 4.57 11.08
N GLN A 300 -29.86 4.97 9.82
CA GLN A 300 -30.96 4.96 8.85
C GLN A 300 -31.40 3.52 8.56
N GLU A 301 -32.70 3.35 8.32
CA GLU A 301 -33.24 2.11 7.77
C GLU A 301 -32.48 1.77 6.50
N TYR A 302 -32.20 0.48 6.31
CA TYR A 302 -31.46 0.06 5.14
C TYR A 302 -32.32 0.25 3.89
N ASP A 303 -31.72 0.88 2.89
CA ASP A 303 -32.30 1.08 1.57
C ASP A 303 -31.25 0.69 0.52
N SER A 304 -31.60 -0.28 -0.35
CA SER A 304 -30.71 -0.73 -1.41
C SER A 304 -30.32 0.39 -2.37
N ASP A 305 -31.18 1.39 -2.56
CA ASP A 305 -30.90 2.52 -3.47
C ASP A 305 -29.78 3.43 -2.94
N LEU A 306 -29.50 3.38 -1.63
CA LEU A 306 -28.44 4.17 -0.98
C LEU A 306 -27.14 3.39 -0.79
N GLU A 307 -27.03 2.14 -1.26
CA GLU A 307 -25.76 1.39 -1.21
C GLU A 307 -24.56 2.11 -1.84
N PRO A 308 -24.71 2.86 -2.96
CA PRO A 308 -23.60 3.65 -3.50
C PRO A 308 -23.03 4.67 -2.50
N GLU A 309 -23.84 5.17 -1.55
CA GLU A 309 -23.41 6.11 -0.52
C GLU A 309 -22.53 5.48 0.55
N MET A 310 -22.55 4.14 0.69
CA MET A 310 -21.67 3.41 1.61
C MET A 310 -20.20 3.65 1.30
N TRP A 311 -19.83 3.82 0.02
CA TRP A 311 -18.47 4.21 -0.40
C TRP A 311 -18.05 5.60 0.09
N GLY A 312 -18.99 6.42 0.57
CA GLY A 312 -18.71 7.68 1.26
C GLY A 312 -18.35 7.51 2.74
N LYS A 313 -18.54 6.31 3.32
CA LYS A 313 -18.39 6.01 4.75
C LYS A 313 -17.11 5.22 5.01
N LYS A 314 -16.31 5.69 5.98
CA LYS A 314 -15.01 5.11 6.33
C LYS A 314 -15.12 3.68 6.82
N ILE A 315 -16.17 3.34 7.55
CA ILE A 315 -16.38 1.97 8.02
C ILE A 315 -16.52 0.97 6.88
N TYR A 316 -17.28 1.31 5.83
CA TYR A 316 -17.46 0.42 4.69
C TYR A 316 -16.17 0.26 3.89
N ILE A 317 -15.48 1.38 3.61
CA ILE A 317 -14.15 1.36 2.98
C ILE A 317 -13.18 0.46 3.77
N ALA A 318 -13.20 0.54 5.09
CA ALA A 318 -12.37 -0.32 5.94
C ALA A 318 -12.79 -1.79 5.83
N ILE A 319 -14.08 -2.12 5.92
CA ILE A 319 -14.58 -3.50 5.80
C ILE A 319 -14.08 -4.14 4.49
N VAL A 320 -14.23 -3.43 3.36
CA VAL A 320 -13.74 -3.90 2.05
C VAL A 320 -12.22 -4.03 2.04
N TYR A 321 -11.47 -3.04 2.53
CA TYR A 321 -10.00 -3.11 2.57
C TYR A 321 -9.50 -4.31 3.39
N PHE A 322 -10.09 -4.56 4.55
CA PHE A 322 -9.76 -5.71 5.39
C PHE A 322 -10.11 -7.05 4.73
N ASN A 323 -11.20 -7.11 3.95
CA ASN A 323 -11.55 -8.30 3.15
C ASN A 323 -10.40 -8.73 2.23
N TYR A 324 -9.92 -7.82 1.40
CA TYR A 324 -8.85 -8.13 0.44
C TYR A 324 -7.51 -8.40 1.13
N MET A 325 -7.18 -7.62 2.15
CA MET A 325 -5.95 -7.84 2.90
C MET A 325 -5.90 -9.23 3.53
N VAL A 326 -6.99 -9.71 4.17
CA VAL A 326 -7.02 -11.06 4.75
C VAL A 326 -6.99 -12.13 3.67
N ARG A 327 -7.73 -11.97 2.58
CA ARG A 327 -7.70 -12.90 1.44
C ARG A 327 -6.30 -13.08 0.85
N GLU A 328 -5.54 -12.00 0.72
CA GLU A 328 -4.16 -12.06 0.25
C GLU A 328 -3.25 -12.89 1.17
N THR A 329 -3.53 -12.92 2.48
CA THR A 329 -2.79 -13.80 3.43
C THR A 329 -3.16 -15.28 3.29
N ILE A 330 -4.38 -15.58 2.84
CA ILE A 330 -4.84 -16.96 2.57
C ILE A 330 -4.15 -17.48 1.30
N TYR A 331 -4.10 -16.65 0.25
CA TYR A 331 -3.44 -16.99 -1.02
C TYR A 331 -1.93 -17.21 -0.90
N ARG A 332 -1.23 -16.48 -0.03
CA ARG A 332 0.25 -16.39 -0.05
C ARG A 332 0.95 -16.96 1.19
N ASP A 333 0.24 -17.68 2.04
CA ASP A 333 0.72 -18.17 3.35
C ASP A 333 1.56 -17.14 4.11
N ASN A 334 0.89 -16.13 4.65
CA ASN A 334 1.54 -15.31 5.66
C ASN A 334 1.11 -15.79 7.03
N GLY A 335 2.07 -16.17 7.88
CA GLY A 335 1.85 -16.61 9.26
C GLY A 335 1.12 -15.58 10.16
N TYR A 336 0.91 -14.36 9.66
CA TYR A 336 0.24 -13.27 10.33
C TYR A 336 -1.14 -12.96 9.75
N HIS A 337 -2.13 -12.70 10.60
CA HIS A 337 -3.53 -12.46 10.22
C HIS A 337 -3.85 -11.00 9.85
N MET A 338 -2.81 -10.19 9.59
CA MET A 338 -2.89 -8.75 9.24
C MET A 338 -3.98 -7.98 10.00
N TRP A 339 -4.04 -8.25 11.31
CA TRP A 339 -5.01 -7.71 12.26
C TRP A 339 -6.51 -7.81 11.88
N LEU A 340 -6.97 -9.00 11.45
CA LEU A 340 -8.41 -9.29 11.25
C LEU A 340 -9.31 -8.91 12.45
N PHE A 341 -8.74 -8.90 13.67
CA PHE A 341 -9.46 -8.58 14.90
C PHE A 341 -10.01 -7.13 14.96
N TYR A 342 -9.76 -6.29 13.96
CA TYR A 342 -10.55 -5.07 13.81
C TYR A 342 -12.03 -5.32 13.59
N TYR A 343 -12.43 -6.43 12.96
CA TYR A 343 -13.84 -6.78 12.80
C TYR A 343 -14.55 -6.92 14.16
N ASP A 344 -13.89 -7.51 15.16
CA ASP A 344 -14.47 -7.59 16.51
C ASP A 344 -14.71 -6.22 17.13
N ARG A 345 -13.83 -5.25 16.85
CA ARG A 345 -13.94 -3.86 17.34
C ARG A 345 -15.01 -3.10 16.59
N PHE A 346 -15.10 -3.30 15.28
CA PHE A 346 -16.13 -2.70 14.44
C PHE A 346 -17.50 -3.20 14.86
N VAL A 347 -17.70 -4.52 15.01
CA VAL A 347 -18.95 -5.11 15.51
C VAL A 347 -19.29 -4.58 16.90
N ALA A 348 -18.34 -4.56 17.84
CA ALA A 348 -18.59 -4.02 19.18
C ALA A 348 -19.11 -2.57 19.15
N LEU A 349 -18.48 -1.71 18.34
CA LEU A 349 -18.90 -0.30 18.21
C LEU A 349 -20.23 -0.15 17.46
N LEU A 350 -20.44 -0.91 16.39
CA LEU A 350 -21.70 -0.90 15.63
C LEU A 350 -22.88 -1.33 16.53
N VAL A 351 -22.69 -2.37 17.33
CA VAL A 351 -23.65 -2.77 18.36
C VAL A 351 -23.81 -1.64 19.37
N GLU A 352 -22.74 -1.08 19.92
CA GLU A 352 -22.82 0.03 20.89
C GLU A 352 -23.67 1.21 20.37
N PHE A 353 -23.52 1.60 19.10
CA PHE A 353 -24.22 2.75 18.51
C PHE A 353 -25.71 2.57 18.28
N LEU A 354 -26.17 1.34 18.08
CA LEU A 354 -27.60 1.07 17.88
C LEU A 354 -28.39 1.55 19.12
N PRO A 355 -29.59 2.11 18.92
CA PRO A 355 -30.40 2.55 20.03
C PRO A 355 -30.83 1.34 20.88
N GLN A 356 -30.99 1.56 22.19
CA GLN A 356 -31.37 0.48 23.12
C GLN A 356 -32.74 -0.12 22.78
N GLU A 357 -33.66 0.72 22.34
CA GLU A 357 -34.94 0.34 21.78
C GLU A 357 -34.98 0.87 20.35
N ASN A 358 -34.87 -0.02 19.36
CA ASN A 358 -35.00 0.36 17.96
C ASN A 358 -36.38 -0.02 17.41
N THR A 359 -36.91 0.81 16.52
CA THR A 359 -38.23 0.62 15.90
C THR A 359 -38.14 0.08 14.46
N TYR A 360 -37.01 -0.55 14.11
CA TYR A 360 -36.80 -1.04 12.76
C TYR A 360 -37.75 -2.19 12.44
N GLU A 361 -38.14 -2.35 11.17
CA GLU A 361 -39.01 -3.44 10.73
C GLU A 361 -38.36 -4.81 11.01
N PRO A 362 -38.93 -5.63 11.91
CA PRO A 362 -38.29 -6.88 12.33
C PRO A 362 -38.16 -7.93 11.24
N ARG A 363 -38.85 -7.75 10.10
CA ARG A 363 -38.84 -8.72 9.01
C ARG A 363 -37.76 -8.51 7.96
N LEU A 364 -37.07 -7.37 7.97
CA LEU A 364 -36.02 -7.06 7.02
C LEU A 364 -34.78 -7.92 7.26
N GLU A 365 -34.07 -8.25 6.18
CA GLU A 365 -32.78 -8.94 6.27
C GLU A 365 -31.74 -8.08 6.98
N TYR A 366 -31.72 -6.78 6.66
CA TYR A 366 -30.91 -5.76 7.31
C TYR A 366 -31.84 -4.66 7.82
N PRO A 367 -32.05 -4.55 9.14
CA PRO A 367 -32.91 -3.49 9.68
C PRO A 367 -32.36 -2.06 9.48
N SER A 368 -31.03 -1.90 9.45
CA SER A 368 -30.37 -0.61 9.22
C SER A 368 -29.03 -0.78 8.52
N PHE A 369 -28.40 0.31 8.07
CA PHE A 369 -27.05 0.26 7.52
C PHE A 369 -26.02 -0.29 8.50
N ALA A 370 -26.16 -0.06 9.81
CA ALA A 370 -25.30 -0.70 10.81
C ALA A 370 -25.43 -2.23 10.79
N HIS A 371 -26.65 -2.75 10.66
CA HIS A 371 -26.89 -4.19 10.52
C HIS A 371 -26.29 -4.74 9.23
N LYS A 372 -26.40 -4.01 8.11
CA LYS A 372 -25.71 -4.37 6.86
C LYS A 372 -24.19 -4.44 7.05
N MET A 373 -23.56 -3.47 7.74
CA MET A 373 -22.11 -3.51 8.03
C MET A 373 -21.71 -4.69 8.90
N ILE A 374 -22.56 -5.11 9.85
CA ILE A 374 -22.33 -6.32 10.66
C ILE A 374 -22.42 -7.55 9.75
N TYR A 375 -23.47 -7.66 8.94
CA TYR A 375 -23.67 -8.75 7.99
C TYR A 375 -22.47 -8.91 7.04
N GLU A 376 -21.99 -7.83 6.43
CA GLU A 376 -20.84 -7.85 5.51
C GLU A 376 -19.58 -8.44 6.17
N GLN A 377 -19.34 -8.14 7.44
CA GLN A 377 -18.20 -8.69 8.18
C GLN A 377 -18.34 -10.20 8.41
N PHE A 378 -19.55 -10.68 8.72
CA PHE A 378 -19.83 -12.10 8.85
C PHE A 378 -19.69 -12.82 7.50
N SER A 379 -20.26 -12.26 6.43
CA SER A 379 -20.15 -12.79 5.07
C SER A 379 -18.68 -12.92 4.66
N ASN A 380 -17.90 -11.84 4.80
CA ASN A 380 -16.47 -11.85 4.49
C ASN A 380 -15.73 -12.94 5.28
N MET A 381 -15.98 -13.09 6.58
CA MET A 381 -15.35 -14.14 7.38
C MET A 381 -15.73 -15.54 6.90
N THR A 382 -16.98 -15.78 6.51
CA THR A 382 -17.36 -17.09 5.93
C THR A 382 -16.75 -17.33 4.55
N ASP A 383 -16.62 -16.28 3.74
CA ASP A 383 -15.97 -16.35 2.42
C ASP A 383 -14.47 -16.60 2.56
N TRP A 384 -13.81 -16.06 3.59
CA TRP A 384 -12.41 -16.36 3.90
C TRP A 384 -12.21 -17.85 4.23
N LEU A 385 -13.12 -18.43 5.01
CA LEU A 385 -13.08 -19.87 5.28
C LEU A 385 -13.26 -20.66 3.97
N ALA A 386 -14.25 -20.28 3.15
CA ALA A 386 -14.52 -20.96 1.88
C ALA A 386 -13.31 -20.88 0.96
N LEU A 387 -12.66 -19.72 0.90
CA LEU A 387 -11.43 -19.51 0.15
C LEU A 387 -10.30 -20.42 0.64
N ALA A 388 -10.07 -20.53 1.95
CA ALA A 388 -9.05 -21.41 2.50
C ALA A 388 -9.29 -22.88 2.11
N ARG A 389 -10.55 -23.33 2.15
CA ARG A 389 -10.97 -24.65 1.65
C ARG A 389 -10.65 -24.82 0.17
N ASP A 390 -11.04 -23.85 -0.66
CA ASP A 390 -10.85 -23.90 -2.11
C ASP A 390 -9.35 -23.85 -2.50
N GLN A 391 -8.51 -23.25 -1.67
CA GLN A 391 -7.06 -23.25 -1.79
C GLN A 391 -6.38 -24.44 -1.09
N GLU A 392 -7.16 -25.39 -0.58
CA GLU A 392 -6.71 -26.61 0.12
C GLU A 392 -5.68 -26.37 1.23
N ASN A 393 -5.81 -25.24 1.95
CA ASN A 393 -4.94 -24.89 3.07
C ASN A 393 -5.75 -24.43 4.28
N ASP A 394 -5.15 -24.46 5.48
CA ASP A 394 -5.80 -24.01 6.70
C ASP A 394 -5.37 -22.59 7.12
N HIS A 395 -4.82 -21.81 6.19
CA HIS A 395 -4.36 -20.45 6.46
C HIS A 395 -5.53 -19.59 6.94
N ARG A 396 -5.32 -18.87 8.06
CA ARG A 396 -6.30 -17.98 8.71
C ARG A 396 -7.61 -18.64 9.16
N VAL A 397 -7.83 -19.95 8.96
CA VAL A 397 -9.06 -20.63 9.39
C VAL A 397 -9.30 -20.44 10.89
N ILE A 398 -8.26 -20.70 11.69
CA ILE A 398 -8.33 -20.57 13.14
C ILE A 398 -8.62 -19.13 13.56
N ASP A 399 -7.88 -18.16 13.01
CA ASP A 399 -8.03 -16.75 13.38
C ASP A 399 -9.41 -16.21 12.99
N THR A 400 -9.92 -16.61 11.83
CA THR A 400 -11.25 -16.26 11.34
C THR A 400 -12.34 -16.79 12.26
N ILE A 401 -12.26 -18.06 12.68
CA ILE A 401 -13.22 -18.66 13.61
C ILE A 401 -13.17 -17.99 14.98
N ARG A 402 -11.98 -17.62 15.48
CA ARG A 402 -11.85 -16.85 16.73
C ARG A 402 -12.54 -15.49 16.63
N CYS A 403 -12.36 -14.80 15.51
CA CYS A 403 -13.00 -13.49 15.28
C CYS A 403 -14.52 -13.63 15.16
N LEU A 404 -15.01 -14.62 14.42
CA LEU A 404 -16.43 -14.98 14.33
C LEU A 404 -17.03 -15.22 15.72
N GLY A 405 -16.40 -16.07 16.53
CA GLY A 405 -16.88 -16.37 17.89
C GLY A 405 -17.04 -15.12 18.75
N LYS A 406 -16.04 -14.24 18.72
CA LYS A 406 -16.09 -12.98 19.47
C LYS A 406 -17.18 -12.05 18.95
N CYS A 407 -17.37 -11.96 17.64
CA CYS A 407 -18.44 -11.16 17.04
C CYS A 407 -19.84 -11.70 17.40
N ILE A 408 -20.05 -13.02 17.32
CA ILE A 408 -21.30 -13.69 17.72
C ILE A 408 -21.57 -13.43 19.20
N TYR A 409 -20.58 -13.62 20.06
CA TYR A 409 -20.72 -13.39 21.48
C TYR A 409 -21.20 -11.96 21.74
N LEU A 410 -20.55 -10.95 21.14
CA LEU A 410 -20.93 -9.54 21.28
C LEU A 410 -22.37 -9.27 20.85
N LEU A 411 -22.82 -9.86 19.74
CA LEU A 411 -24.22 -9.74 19.28
C LEU A 411 -25.22 -10.40 20.25
N CYS A 412 -24.84 -11.52 20.86
CA CYS A 412 -25.69 -12.22 21.81
C CYS A 412 -25.80 -11.53 23.16
N GLN A 413 -24.84 -10.66 23.53
CA GLN A 413 -24.91 -9.87 24.76
C GLN A 413 -25.81 -8.63 24.63
N ALA A 414 -26.21 -8.24 23.42
CA ALA A 414 -27.11 -7.12 23.23
C ALA A 414 -28.55 -7.51 23.63
N SER A 415 -29.31 -6.58 24.20
CA SER A 415 -30.73 -6.80 24.50
C SER A 415 -31.52 -7.06 23.22
N ASP A 416 -32.64 -7.78 23.34
CA ASP A 416 -33.50 -8.11 22.20
C ASP A 416 -34.14 -6.86 21.57
N ASP A 417 -34.33 -5.79 22.35
CA ASP A 417 -34.79 -4.47 21.87
C ASP A 417 -33.73 -3.74 21.04
N LYS A 418 -32.45 -4.10 21.22
CA LYS A 418 -31.30 -3.48 20.57
C LYS A 418 -30.83 -4.26 19.35
N ILE A 419 -30.72 -5.58 19.48
CA ILE A 419 -30.44 -6.49 18.37
C ILE A 419 -31.56 -7.53 18.36
N LEU A 420 -32.43 -7.42 17.36
CA LEU A 420 -33.58 -8.29 17.23
C LEU A 420 -33.16 -9.78 17.16
N PRO A 421 -33.88 -10.69 17.84
CA PRO A 421 -33.56 -12.12 17.84
C PRO A 421 -33.40 -12.71 16.44
N ARG A 422 -34.23 -12.27 15.48
CA ARG A 422 -34.14 -12.73 14.08
C ARG A 422 -32.81 -12.38 13.41
N PHE A 423 -32.28 -11.17 13.63
CA PHE A 423 -30.99 -10.77 13.05
C PHE A 423 -29.85 -11.57 13.69
N ARG A 424 -29.88 -11.73 15.01
CA ARG A 424 -28.92 -12.57 15.76
C ARG A 424 -28.92 -14.01 15.25
N ARG A 425 -30.12 -14.56 15.03
CA ARG A 425 -30.33 -15.89 14.44
C ARG A 425 -29.73 -15.99 13.04
N SER A 426 -29.98 -15.02 12.17
CA SER A 426 -29.39 -14.99 10.81
C SER A 426 -27.86 -15.05 10.84
N MET A 427 -27.22 -14.33 11.77
CA MET A 427 -25.75 -14.38 11.91
C MET A 427 -25.28 -15.76 12.40
N LEU A 428 -25.98 -16.35 13.37
CA LEU A 428 -25.69 -17.71 13.85
C LEU A 428 -25.93 -18.77 12.77
N ASP A 429 -27.00 -18.65 11.99
CA ASP A 429 -27.34 -19.56 10.88
C ASP A 429 -26.24 -19.55 9.82
N MET A 430 -25.66 -18.39 9.52
CA MET A 430 -24.52 -18.27 8.60
C MET A 430 -23.33 -19.09 9.10
N VAL A 431 -23.05 -19.05 10.41
CA VAL A 431 -21.94 -19.79 11.03
C VAL A 431 -22.25 -21.30 11.16
N LEU A 432 -23.48 -21.67 11.48
CA LEU A 432 -23.94 -23.07 11.48
C LEU A 432 -23.83 -23.66 10.07
N ASN A 433 -24.30 -22.95 9.06
CA ASN A 433 -24.19 -23.35 7.66
C ASN A 433 -22.73 -23.55 7.24
N ALA A 434 -21.83 -22.66 7.67
CA ALA A 434 -20.39 -22.84 7.45
C ALA A 434 -19.86 -24.10 8.15
N TYR A 435 -20.20 -24.36 9.41
CA TYR A 435 -19.80 -25.58 10.12
C TYR A 435 -20.21 -26.86 9.36
N PHE A 436 -21.48 -26.93 8.95
CA PHE A 436 -21.99 -28.13 8.28
C PHE A 436 -21.37 -28.31 6.89
N LYS A 437 -21.29 -27.24 6.08
CA LYS A 437 -20.62 -27.30 4.76
C LYS A 437 -19.17 -27.75 4.83
N PHE A 438 -18.45 -27.44 5.91
CA PHE A 438 -17.06 -27.87 6.06
C PHE A 438 -16.96 -29.33 6.51
N SER A 439 -17.98 -29.84 7.20
CA SER A 439 -18.06 -31.26 7.59
C SER A 439 -18.19 -32.19 6.38
N ASP A 440 -18.66 -31.69 5.23
CA ASP A 440 -18.82 -32.44 3.99
C ASP A 440 -17.47 -32.79 3.30
N TYR A 441 -16.36 -32.18 3.73
CA TYR A 441 -15.03 -32.36 3.13
C TYR A 441 -14.01 -32.85 4.18
N PRO A 442 -14.14 -34.10 4.67
CA PRO A 442 -13.35 -34.59 5.81
C PRO A 442 -11.84 -34.69 5.54
N ASP A 443 -11.43 -34.73 4.27
CA ASP A 443 -10.02 -34.84 3.87
C ASP A 443 -9.38 -33.47 3.55
N ASN A 444 -10.15 -32.38 3.50
CA ASN A 444 -9.62 -31.05 3.21
C ASN A 444 -9.00 -30.44 4.49
N PRO A 445 -7.73 -29.96 4.46
CA PRO A 445 -7.07 -29.41 5.64
C PRO A 445 -7.83 -28.25 6.31
N ALA A 446 -8.39 -27.34 5.49
CA ALA A 446 -9.20 -26.24 5.98
C ALA A 446 -10.44 -26.75 6.70
N SER A 447 -11.10 -27.76 6.15
CA SER A 447 -12.29 -28.41 6.72
C SER A 447 -12.05 -29.15 8.02
N ILE A 448 -10.95 -29.90 8.10
CA ILE A 448 -10.54 -30.57 9.34
C ILE A 448 -10.31 -29.52 10.45
N THR A 449 -9.55 -28.48 10.13
CA THR A 449 -9.25 -27.40 11.07
C THR A 449 -10.53 -26.64 11.42
N ALA A 450 -11.34 -26.23 10.44
CA ALA A 450 -12.55 -25.44 10.66
C ALA A 450 -13.56 -26.18 11.54
N THR A 451 -13.87 -27.44 11.23
CA THR A 451 -14.84 -28.25 12.00
C THR A 451 -14.46 -28.33 13.46
N LYS A 452 -13.18 -28.64 13.75
CA LYS A 452 -12.64 -28.72 15.11
C LYS A 452 -12.69 -27.36 15.83
N TRP A 453 -12.38 -26.27 15.13
CA TRP A 453 -12.34 -24.94 15.73
C TRP A 453 -13.72 -24.32 15.89
N PHE A 454 -14.67 -24.65 15.03
CA PHE A 454 -16.08 -24.27 15.20
C PHE A 454 -16.66 -24.92 16.44
N GLU A 455 -16.43 -26.21 16.68
CA GLU A 455 -16.87 -26.90 17.91
C GLU A 455 -16.35 -26.18 19.16
N LYS A 456 -15.06 -25.79 19.15
CA LYS A 456 -14.48 -24.96 20.22
C LYS A 456 -15.10 -23.57 20.30
N MET A 457 -15.37 -22.94 19.16
CA MET A 457 -15.93 -21.61 19.12
C MET A 457 -17.35 -21.59 19.69
N PHE A 458 -18.21 -22.53 19.31
CA PHE A 458 -19.57 -22.58 19.84
C PHE A 458 -19.60 -22.85 21.35
N THR A 459 -18.63 -23.62 21.87
CA THR A 459 -18.51 -23.90 23.31
C THR A 459 -17.80 -22.78 24.08
N PHE A 460 -16.94 -22.00 23.42
CA PHE A 460 -16.13 -20.92 23.99
C PHE A 460 -16.08 -19.69 23.06
N PRO A 461 -17.20 -18.98 22.86
CA PRO A 461 -17.31 -17.98 21.79
C PRO A 461 -16.44 -16.73 22.04
N LYS A 462 -16.31 -16.25 23.29
CA LYS A 462 -15.47 -15.08 23.62
C LYS A 462 -13.97 -15.38 23.68
N GLY A 463 -13.57 -16.63 23.91
CA GLY A 463 -12.22 -17.01 24.27
C GLY A 463 -11.83 -18.39 23.74
N THR A 464 -12.04 -18.63 22.45
CA THR A 464 -11.91 -19.93 21.77
C THR A 464 -10.58 -20.67 22.06
N ASP A 465 -9.51 -19.94 22.40
CA ASP A 465 -8.19 -20.48 22.76
C ASP A 465 -7.99 -20.80 24.24
N PHE A 466 -8.62 -20.03 25.11
CA PHE A 466 -8.30 -20.02 26.53
C PHE A 466 -9.11 -21.05 27.31
N GLY A 467 -10.09 -21.70 26.68
CA GLY A 467 -10.99 -22.65 27.32
C GLY A 467 -11.76 -22.04 28.49
N LEU A 468 -11.79 -20.70 28.56
CA LEU A 468 -12.53 -19.96 29.58
C LEU A 468 -14.00 -20.04 29.19
N ARG A 469 -14.78 -20.71 30.04
CA ARG A 469 -16.22 -20.90 29.85
C ARG A 469 -16.96 -19.59 30.18
N GLU A 470 -16.71 -18.56 29.40
CA GLU A 470 -17.44 -17.30 29.41
C GLU A 470 -18.66 -17.41 28.49
N VAL A 471 -19.56 -18.33 28.84
CA VAL A 471 -20.83 -18.55 28.16
C VAL A 471 -21.92 -17.95 29.03
N THR A 472 -22.78 -17.11 28.46
CA THR A 472 -23.89 -16.47 29.19
C THR A 472 -25.22 -17.07 28.77
N ASP A 473 -26.25 -16.88 29.60
CA ASP A 473 -27.60 -17.39 29.33
C ASP A 473 -28.17 -16.79 28.04
N GLU A 474 -27.85 -15.53 27.73
CA GLU A 474 -28.27 -14.86 26.49
C GLU A 474 -27.67 -15.51 25.25
N TYR A 475 -26.40 -15.92 25.31
CA TYR A 475 -25.76 -16.67 24.23
C TYR A 475 -26.36 -18.08 24.09
N LEU A 476 -26.57 -18.77 25.20
CA LEU A 476 -27.18 -20.12 25.18
C LEU A 476 -28.59 -20.08 24.60
N ALA A 477 -29.41 -19.10 24.99
CA ALA A 477 -30.75 -18.90 24.47
C ALA A 477 -30.72 -18.60 22.97
N ALA A 478 -29.81 -17.72 22.51
CA ALA A 478 -29.64 -17.41 21.10
C ALA A 478 -29.18 -18.62 20.28
N LEU A 479 -28.25 -19.42 20.80
CA LEU A 479 -27.77 -20.64 20.14
C LEU A 479 -28.87 -21.70 20.06
N GLN A 480 -29.67 -21.88 21.12
CA GLN A 480 -30.82 -22.77 21.10
C GLN A 480 -31.88 -22.31 20.10
N ASP A 481 -32.18 -21.01 20.05
CA ASP A 481 -33.14 -20.44 19.10
C ASP A 481 -32.68 -20.66 17.65
N ALA A 482 -31.41 -20.40 17.36
CA ALA A 482 -30.81 -20.69 16.06
C ALA A 482 -30.87 -22.19 15.75
N TRP A 483 -30.45 -23.05 16.69
CA TRP A 483 -30.51 -24.49 16.50
C TRP A 483 -31.91 -24.99 16.17
N ASN A 484 -32.93 -24.53 16.90
CA ASN A 484 -34.31 -24.98 16.72
C ASN A 484 -34.86 -24.63 15.33
N HIS A 485 -34.48 -23.46 14.79
CA HIS A 485 -34.98 -22.95 13.52
C HIS A 485 -34.06 -23.24 12.33
N PHE A 486 -32.82 -23.66 12.57
CA PHE A 486 -31.85 -23.97 11.52
C PHE A 486 -32.38 -25.08 10.61
N ASP A 487 -32.32 -24.87 9.30
CA ASP A 487 -32.72 -25.85 8.30
C ASP A 487 -31.71 -27.00 8.23
N LYS A 488 -32.10 -28.12 8.85
CA LYS A 488 -31.29 -29.34 8.92
C LYS A 488 -31.49 -30.23 7.70
N VAL A 489 -32.51 -29.99 6.86
CA VAL A 489 -32.90 -30.87 5.76
C VAL A 489 -31.76 -31.10 4.77
N PRO A 490 -31.02 -30.06 4.30
CA PRO A 490 -29.90 -30.26 3.38
C PRO A 490 -28.85 -31.23 3.94
N PHE A 491 -28.62 -31.21 5.26
CA PHE A 491 -27.56 -31.99 5.90
C PHE A 491 -28.02 -33.37 6.40
N GLN A 492 -29.33 -33.67 6.34
CA GLN A 492 -29.84 -34.99 6.67
C GLN A 492 -29.80 -35.95 5.47
N TYR A 493 -30.06 -35.45 4.27
CA TYR A 493 -30.26 -36.29 3.08
C TYR A 493 -29.02 -36.45 2.19
N HIS A 494 -27.96 -35.65 2.38
CA HIS A 494 -26.72 -35.72 1.59
C HIS A 494 -25.59 -36.57 2.21
N GLY A 495 -25.91 -37.49 3.13
CA GLY A 495 -24.92 -38.37 3.76
C GLY A 495 -24.16 -37.75 4.94
N THR A 496 -24.59 -36.56 5.39
CA THR A 496 -23.93 -35.73 6.40
C THR A 496 -24.67 -35.75 7.75
N GLY A 497 -25.56 -36.72 7.96
CA GLY A 497 -26.29 -36.90 9.22
C GLY A 497 -25.35 -37.09 10.42
N GLU A 498 -24.16 -37.64 10.19
CA GLU A 498 -23.10 -37.72 11.19
C GLU A 498 -22.63 -36.34 11.69
N ALA A 499 -22.66 -35.30 10.85
CA ALA A 499 -22.29 -33.95 11.26
C ALA A 499 -23.32 -33.33 12.22
N ILE A 500 -24.61 -33.62 12.03
CA ILE A 500 -25.69 -33.19 12.94
C ILE A 500 -25.52 -33.85 14.31
N GLU A 501 -25.35 -35.17 14.33
CA GLU A 501 -25.14 -35.92 15.57
C GLU A 501 -23.84 -35.50 16.26
N ARG A 502 -22.77 -35.27 15.49
CA ARG A 502 -21.51 -34.74 16.00
C ARG A 502 -21.70 -33.35 16.63
N PHE A 503 -22.46 -32.45 16.02
CA PHE A 503 -22.75 -31.14 16.60
C PHE A 503 -23.54 -31.26 17.90
N ARG A 504 -24.55 -32.14 17.93
CA ARG A 504 -25.32 -32.45 19.15
C ARG A 504 -24.43 -32.95 20.28
N ASP A 505 -23.51 -33.87 19.98
CA ASP A 505 -22.64 -34.50 20.97
C ASP A 505 -21.50 -33.59 21.43
N LYS A 506 -20.92 -32.81 20.51
CA LYS A 506 -19.71 -32.01 20.77
C LYS A 506 -20.00 -30.57 21.18
N VAL A 507 -21.18 -30.04 20.87
CA VAL A 507 -21.55 -28.64 21.14
C VAL A 507 -22.77 -28.54 22.04
N LEU A 508 -23.92 -29.07 21.65
CA LEU A 508 -25.17 -28.84 22.38
C LEU A 508 -25.20 -29.56 23.74
N SER A 509 -24.87 -30.85 23.76
CA SER A 509 -24.87 -31.66 24.98
C SER A 509 -23.90 -31.11 26.04
N PRO A 510 -22.65 -30.73 25.72
CA PRO A 510 -21.75 -30.09 26.68
C PRO A 510 -22.24 -28.73 27.21
N LEU A 511 -23.07 -28.03 26.45
CA LEU A 511 -23.68 -26.76 26.85
C LEU A 511 -25.00 -26.93 27.60
N GLY A 512 -25.54 -28.15 27.70
CA GLY A 512 -26.83 -28.41 28.35
C GLY A 512 -28.04 -27.95 27.52
N LEU A 513 -27.88 -27.83 26.21
CA LEU A 513 -28.92 -27.44 25.27
C LEU A 513 -29.71 -28.65 24.76
N GLU A 514 -30.98 -28.44 24.39
CA GLU A 514 -31.85 -29.47 23.83
C GLU A 514 -31.42 -29.79 22.38
N ALA A 515 -31.19 -31.07 22.10
CA ALA A 515 -30.62 -31.59 20.85
C ALA A 515 -31.65 -31.79 19.72
#